data_AF-A0A0Q6SAL1-F1
#
_entry.id   AF-A0A0Q6SAL1-F1
#
_cell.length_a   1.000
_cell.length_b   1.000
_cell.length_c   1.000
_cell.angle_alpha   90.00
_cell.angle_beta   90.00
_cell.angle_gamma   90.00
#
_symmetry.space_group_name_H-M   'P 1'
#
loop_
_entity.id
_entity.type
_entity.pdbx_description
1 polymer ?
#
loop_
_entity_poly.entity_id
_entity_poly.type
_entity_poly.pdbx_seq_one_letter_code
_entity_poly.pdbx_strand_id
1 'polypeptide(L)' 'MARYYALSIQPTLFGEAWLLRSWGRIGCRGQQKIHLFQDEHQAVSLFLELALQKRKRGYRARATCGKSENSTTVCAVPQ' A
#
# COMPACT_ATOMS: atom_id res chain seq x y z
N MET A 1 17.70 -9.74 -2.67
CA MET A 1 16.92 -9.74 -1.40
C MET A 1 15.58 -9.03 -1.61
N ALA A 2 14.50 -9.76 -1.86
CA ALA A 2 13.24 -9.16 -2.30
C ALA A 2 12.37 -8.69 -1.12
N ARG A 3 12.01 -7.40 -1.11
CA ARG A 3 11.13 -6.78 -0.10
C ARG A 3 9.91 -6.21 -0.79
N TYR A 4 8.76 -6.22 -0.13
CA TYR A 4 7.56 -5.56 -0.63
C TYR A 4 7.10 -4.46 0.32
N TYR A 5 6.34 -3.52 -0.24
CA TYR A 5 5.67 -2.48 0.51
C TYR A 5 4.31 -2.24 -0.13
N ALA A 6 3.26 -2.81 0.45
CA ALA A 6 1.90 -2.68 -0.07
C ALA A 6 1.14 -1.58 0.69
N LEU A 7 0.34 -0.83 -0.06
CA LEU A 7 -0.57 0.18 0.46
C LEU A 7 -1.98 -0.17 -0.03
N SER A 8 -2.96 -0.24 0.87
CA SER A 8 -4.35 -0.46 0.52
C SER A 8 -5.23 0.48 1.31
N ILE A 9 -6.11 1.21 0.62
CA ILE A 9 -7.19 1.96 1.26
C ILE A 9 -8.40 1.04 1.31
N GLN A 10 -9.07 0.99 2.45
CA GLN A 10 -10.32 0.28 2.62
C GLN A 10 -11.36 1.27 3.13
N PRO A 11 -12.51 1.41 2.45
CA PRO A 11 -13.63 2.17 2.99
C PRO A 11 -14.27 1.36 4.13
N THR A 12 -14.81 2.05 5.13
CA THR A 12 -15.67 1.44 6.15
C THR A 12 -17.13 1.70 5.81
N LEU A 13 -18.03 0.92 6.42
CA LEU A 13 -19.48 1.07 6.25
C LEU A 13 -20.02 2.43 6.77
N PHE A 14 -19.22 3.17 7.54
CA PHE A 14 -19.60 4.42 8.19
C PHE A 14 -19.08 5.66 7.46
N GLY A 15 -18.54 5.51 6.25
CA GLY A 15 -17.94 6.62 5.49
C GLY A 15 -16.54 7.03 5.99
N GLU A 16 -16.00 6.30 6.97
CA GLU A 16 -14.61 6.42 7.38
C GLU A 16 -13.72 5.62 6.42
N ALA A 17 -12.42 5.89 6.43
CA ALA A 17 -11.46 5.14 5.61
C ALA A 17 -10.26 4.75 6.44
N TRP A 18 -9.68 3.60 6.12
CA TRP A 18 -8.45 3.16 6.75
C TRP A 18 -7.41 2.79 5.71
N LEU A 19 -6.17 3.20 5.98
CA LEU A 19 -5.01 2.88 5.17
C LEU A 19 -4.25 1.74 5.83
N LEU A 20 -4.26 0.58 5.16
CA LEU A 20 -3.43 -0.56 5.49
C LEU A 20 -2.07 -0.44 4.80
N ARG A 21 -1.01 -0.47 5.62
CA ARG A 21 0.38 -0.49 5.17
C ARG A 21 0.95 -1.86 5.51
N SER A 22 1.39 -2.62 4.52
CA SER A 22 2.03 -3.92 4.74
C SER A 22 3.45 -3.93 4.21
N TRP A 23 4.40 -4.48 4.95
CA TRP A 23 5.79 -4.57 4.51
C TRP A 23 6.46 -5.84 5.01
N GLY A 24 7.41 -6.34 4.23
CA GLY A 24 8.12 -7.54 4.62
C GLY A 24 9.09 -8.02 3.55
N ARG A 25 9.64 -9.20 3.80
CA ARG A 25 10.35 -9.98 2.79
C ARG A 25 9.34 -10.85 2.03
N ILE A 26 9.54 -10.99 0.73
CA ILE A 26 8.68 -11.85 -0.10
C ILE A 26 8.87 -13.31 0.35
N GLY A 27 7.78 -14.04 0.58
CA GLY A 27 7.81 -15.43 1.06
C GLY A 27 7.75 -15.61 2.58
N CYS A 28 7.70 -14.52 3.37
CA CYS A 28 7.54 -14.59 4.83
C CYS A 28 6.30 -13.84 5.30
N ARG A 29 5.83 -14.15 6.52
CA ARG A 29 4.85 -13.31 7.23
C ARG A 29 5.45 -11.91 7.43
N GLY A 30 4.84 -10.91 6.80
CA GLY A 30 5.24 -9.51 6.90
C GLY A 30 4.69 -8.85 8.16
N GLN A 31 4.84 -7.54 8.22
CA GLN A 31 4.26 -6.66 9.22
C GLN A 31 3.20 -5.79 8.58
N GLN A 32 2.21 -5.40 9.38
CA GLN A 32 1.12 -4.55 8.93
C GLN A 32 0.90 -3.41 9.92
N LYS A 33 0.48 -2.25 9.41
CA LYS A 33 0.06 -1.10 10.19
C LYS A 33 -1.19 -0.50 9.60
N ILE A 34 -2.13 -0.21 10.46
CA ILE A 34 -3.40 0.42 10.12
C ILE A 34 -3.34 1.88 10.53
N HIS A 35 -3.81 2.75 9.65
CA HIS A 35 -4.12 4.14 9.95
C HIS A 35 -5.61 4.36 9.74
N LEU A 36 -6.30 4.83 10.77
CA LEU A 36 -7.73 5.14 10.74
C LEU A 36 -7.91 6.63 10.43
N PHE A 37 -8.83 6.94 9.54
CA PHE A 37 -9.21 8.29 9.16
C PHE A 37 -10.73 8.42 9.20
N GLN A 38 -11.21 9.54 9.72
CA GLN A 38 -12.64 9.86 9.68
C GLN A 38 -13.10 10.22 8.26
N ASP A 39 -12.17 10.62 7.40
CA ASP A 39 -12.43 11.13 6.06
C ASP A 39 -11.55 10.42 5.02
N GLU A 40 -12.15 10.04 3.88
CA GLU A 40 -11.46 9.34 2.80
C GLU A 40 -10.37 10.20 2.13
N HIS A 41 -10.57 11.51 1.99
CA HIS A 41 -9.60 12.40 1.37
C HIS A 41 -8.29 12.45 2.16
N GLN A 42 -8.36 12.35 3.49
CA GLN A 42 -7.16 12.23 4.33
C GLN A 42 -6.40 10.92 4.06
N ALA A 43 -7.13 9.81 3.93
CA ALA A 43 -6.54 8.50 3.60
C ALA A 43 -5.86 8.51 2.23
N VAL A 44 -6.50 9.10 1.22
CA VAL A 44 -5.97 9.24 -0.14
C VAL A 44 -4.75 10.14 -0.17
N SER A 45 -4.78 11.27 0.53
CA SER A 45 -3.65 12.21 0.61
C SER A 45 -2.40 11.51 1.16
N LEU A 46 -2.52 10.82 2.31
CA LEU A 46 -1.41 10.08 2.90
C LEU A 46 -0.95 8.92 2.00
N PHE A 47 -1.88 8.23 1.34
CA PHE A 47 -1.55 7.16 0.40
C PHE A 47 -0.66 7.68 -0.73
N LEU A 48 -1.02 8.83 -1.33
CA LEU A 48 -0.25 9.44 -2.42
C LEU A 48 1.13 9.89 -1.96
N GLU A 49 1.23 10.55 -0.81
CA GLU A 49 2.50 10.96 -0.23
C GLU A 49 3.44 9.77 -0.02
N LEU A 50 2.92 8.70 0.59
CA LEU A 50 3.70 7.48 0.83
C LEU A 50 4.08 6.79 -0.48
N ALA A 51 3.18 6.72 -1.45
CA ALA A 51 3.46 6.14 -2.75
C ALA A 51 4.60 6.90 -3.45
N LEU A 52 4.58 8.23 -3.44
CA LEU A 52 5.64 9.07 -4.00
C LEU A 52 6.96 8.88 -3.26
N GLN A 53 6.94 8.89 -1.93
CA GLN A 53 8.15 8.67 -1.12
C GLN A 53 8.77 7.30 -1.40
N LYS A 54 7.96 6.26 -1.57
CA LYS A 54 8.43 4.91 -1.89
C LYS A 54 8.91 4.81 -3.33
N ARG A 55 8.26 5.49 -4.28
CA ARG A 55 8.77 5.61 -5.66
C ARG A 55 10.15 6.24 -5.72
N LYS A 56 10.38 7.34 -4.98
CA LYS A 56 11.71 7.97 -4.86
C LYS A 56 12.76 7.02 -4.28
N ARG A 57 12.35 6.10 -3.41
CA ARG A 57 13.22 5.06 -2.83
C ARG A 57 13.46 3.86 -3.76
N GLY A 58 12.93 3.87 -4.99
CA GLY A 58 13.09 2.80 -5.97
C GLY A 58 12.03 1.70 -5.91
N TYR A 59 10.98 1.84 -5.09
CA TYR A 59 9.83 0.93 -5.15
C TYR A 59 9.03 1.21 -6.43
N ARG A 60 8.62 0.16 -7.12
CA ARG A 60 7.79 0.30 -8.33
C ARG A 60 6.41 -0.29 -8.09
N ALA A 61 5.39 0.39 -8.59
CA ALA A 61 4.06 -0.20 -8.65
C ALA A 61 4.14 -1.45 -9.51
N ARG A 62 3.69 -2.58 -8.96
CA ARG A 62 3.59 -3.80 -9.75
C ARG A 62 2.39 -3.59 -10.67
N ALA A 63 2.63 -3.37 -11.96
CA ALA A 63 1.56 -3.41 -12.94
C ALA A 63 0.93 -4.80 -12.85
N THR A 64 -0.32 -4.88 -12.44
CA THR A 64 -1.05 -6.13 -12.35
C THR A 64 -1.30 -6.64 -13.77
N CYS A 65 -0.46 -7.57 -14.23
CA CYS A 65 -0.83 -8.43 -15.34
C CYS A 65 -1.91 -9.40 -14.82
N GLY A 66 -3.18 -9.08 -15.09
CA GLY A 66 -4.33 -9.99 -14.90
C GLY A 66 -5.09 -9.84 -13.58
N LYS A 67 -6.31 -9.26 -13.69
CA LYS A 67 -7.53 -9.34 -12.85
C LYS A 67 -7.41 -9.84 -11.39
N SER A 68 -7.56 -8.93 -10.43
CA SER A 68 -8.62 -8.96 -9.40
C SER A 68 -8.66 -7.62 -8.66
N GLU A 69 -9.85 -7.07 -8.48
CA GLU A 69 -10.12 -5.78 -7.88
C GLU A 69 -9.63 -5.71 -6.41
N ASN A 70 -9.11 -4.54 -6.00
CA ASN A 70 -8.99 -4.06 -4.60
C ASN A 70 -7.68 -4.27 -3.79
N SER A 71 -6.49 -4.39 -4.40
CA SER A 71 -5.24 -4.22 -3.62
C SER A 71 -4.03 -3.81 -4.46
N THR A 72 -3.70 -2.50 -4.47
CA THR A 72 -2.51 -1.99 -5.18
C THR A 72 -1.24 -2.38 -4.42
N THR A 73 -0.73 -3.58 -4.71
CA THR A 73 0.53 -4.08 -4.13
C THR A 73 1.74 -3.48 -4.86
N VAL A 74 2.53 -2.68 -4.15
CA VAL A 74 3.79 -2.10 -4.64
C VAL A 74 4.95 -3.07 -4.29
N CYS A 75 5.65 -3.61 -5.27
CA CYS A 75 6.78 -4.54 -5.06
C CYS A 75 8.10 -3.85 -5.42
N ALA A 76 9.11 -3.92 -4.54
CA ALA A 76 10.47 -3.51 -4.91
C ALA A 76 11.28 -4.73 -5.34
N VAL A 77 11.79 -4.67 -6.58
CA VAL A 77 12.91 -5.49 -7.04
C VAL A 77 14.16 -4.63 -6.82
N PRO A 78 15.09 -5.01 -5.92
CA PRO A 78 16.39 -4.34 -5.85
C PRO A 78 17.18 -4.68 -7.12
N GLN A 79 17.82 -3.68 -7.74
CA GLN A 79 19.01 -3.94 -8.55
C GLN A 79 20.18 -4.21 -7.61
#